data_AF-A0A4V1Q227-F1
#
_entry.id   AF-A0A4V1Q227-F1
#
_cell.length_a   1.000
_cell.length_b   1.000
_cell.length_c   1.000
_cell.angle_alpha   90.00
_cell.angle_beta   90.00
_cell.angle_gamma   90.00
#
_symmetry.space_group_name_H-M   'P 1'
#
loop_
_entity.id
_entity.type
_entity.pdbx_description
1 polymer ?
#
loop_
_entity_poly.entity_id
_entity_poly.type
_entity_poly.pdbx_seq_one_letter_code
_entity_poly.pdbx_strand_id
1 'polypeptide(L)'
;MPPKKTRAPKDEAAVSLGPQVAEGELVFGVAHIFASFNDTFVHVTDLSGRETISRVTGGMKVKADRDESSPYAAMLAAQDVATRCREVGVTALHIKLRATGGTGTKTPGPGAQSALRALARAGMRIGRIEDVTPVPTDSTRRKTMPGAAWAALEYTRATREDERYQGVQIVPVAITYTDKSKYTSRIHIRYGAPITLDDFEEELSNKDVDPNFAAQSVVRKVTARVESSLLELTVNAVDWETICATNTARQLLWTNEDDVSLKDWVNVNQQLVASLDAEPPSPQAAATKKTLCRYNALLHYSGIQHSVLAFLAPSQASTSLWATAAKRTLLRLPLAFLRFAAFLPSFLFVLPGYFTGPLAMKALAKRNEEEGYSQFKAIAGGLGISLNVASLFALLWKLQSAGFYNVPRAGSTLAKVVQVLGATYLCTSLLLRWHNLLVKANYTEVKRLQTLWKIIRFSISGSSSRLGSSVLEQYTKPPHPAVNPFIKSKYLVGLPPPPPIPPRISPAKLLPHLLEARREASSALADHLQLPHNDRLREYLEKKGARLPVV
;
A
#
# COMPACT_ATOMS: atom_id res chain seq x y z
N MET A 1 3.96 55.10 70.84
CA MET A 1 3.28 54.22 69.87
C MET A 1 2.81 52.98 70.59
N PRO A 2 1.55 52.52 70.43
CA PRO A 2 1.08 51.29 71.04
C PRO A 2 1.66 50.07 70.31
N PRO A 3 1.76 48.89 70.95
CA PRO A 3 2.33 47.70 70.33
C PRO A 3 1.43 47.19 69.20
N LYS A 4 2.07 46.81 68.08
CA LYS A 4 1.40 46.22 66.91
C LYS A 4 0.75 44.89 67.34
N LYS A 5 -0.59 44.85 67.33
CA LYS A 5 -1.39 43.62 67.46
C LYS A 5 -1.02 42.68 66.30
N THR A 6 -0.27 41.62 66.59
CA THR A 6 -0.13 40.47 65.69
C THR A 6 -1.50 39.81 65.58
N ARG A 7 -2.07 39.82 64.38
CA ARG A 7 -3.34 39.16 64.06
C ARG A 7 -3.07 37.65 64.07
N ALA A 8 -3.76 36.91 64.95
CA ALA A 8 -3.72 35.45 64.92
C ALA A 8 -4.18 34.93 63.54
N PRO A 9 -3.57 33.86 62.99
CA PRO A 9 -4.02 33.27 61.75
C PRO A 9 -5.46 32.80 61.94
N LYS A 10 -6.36 33.21 61.06
CA LYS A 10 -7.70 32.63 60.98
C LYS A 10 -7.53 31.22 60.42
N ASP A 11 -7.91 30.21 61.19
CA ASP A 11 -8.13 28.87 60.69
C ASP A 11 -9.33 28.89 59.74
N GLU A 12 -9.08 29.17 58.46
CA GLU A 12 -10.06 28.93 57.41
C GLU A 12 -10.18 27.41 57.26
N ALA A 13 -11.26 26.85 57.80
CA ALA A 13 -11.59 25.45 57.59
C ALA A 13 -11.63 25.16 56.08
N ALA A 14 -10.69 24.34 55.60
CA ALA A 14 -10.63 23.95 54.20
C ALA A 14 -11.96 23.29 53.82
N VAL A 15 -12.78 24.00 53.05
CA VAL A 15 -14.07 23.50 52.55
C VAL A 15 -13.76 22.38 51.57
N SER A 16 -13.85 21.13 52.03
CA SER A 16 -13.69 19.97 51.18
C SER A 16 -14.97 19.73 50.39
N LEU A 17 -14.94 20.01 49.09
CA LEU A 17 -16.05 19.81 48.15
C LEU A 17 -16.05 18.41 47.51
N GLY A 18 -15.27 17.48 48.06
CA GLY A 18 -15.14 16.12 47.55
C GLY A 18 -16.32 15.22 47.93
N PRO A 19 -16.48 14.08 47.25
CA PRO A 19 -17.48 13.08 47.63
C PRO A 19 -17.22 12.56 49.05
N GLN A 20 -18.29 12.29 49.79
CA GLN A 20 -18.20 11.66 51.12
C GLN A 20 -18.05 10.15 50.94
N VAL A 21 -16.92 9.60 51.38
CA VAL A 21 -16.57 8.19 51.12
C VAL A 21 -16.09 7.54 52.42
N ALA A 22 -16.38 6.26 52.60
CA ALA A 22 -15.93 5.49 53.75
C ALA A 22 -14.41 5.30 53.74
N GLU A 23 -13.81 5.11 54.92
CA GLU A 23 -12.38 4.88 55.07
C GLU A 23 -11.96 3.60 54.31
N GLY A 24 -11.05 3.76 53.34
CA GLY A 24 -10.51 2.66 52.52
C GLY A 24 -11.12 2.53 51.13
N GLU A 25 -12.20 3.23 50.82
CA GLU A 25 -12.77 3.28 49.46
C GLU A 25 -12.03 4.26 48.56
N LEU A 26 -11.93 3.92 47.27
CA LEU A 26 -11.22 4.70 46.27
C LEU A 26 -12.19 5.44 45.36
N VAL A 27 -12.00 6.75 45.26
CA VAL A 27 -12.66 7.61 44.28
C VAL A 27 -11.86 7.54 42.98
N PHE A 28 -12.47 6.93 41.97
CA PHE A 28 -11.86 6.79 40.65
C PHE A 28 -12.18 7.97 39.73
N GLY A 29 -11.14 8.55 39.14
CA GLY A 29 -11.22 9.39 37.95
C GLY A 29 -10.58 8.71 36.73
N VAL A 30 -10.63 9.37 35.57
CA VAL A 30 -9.97 8.91 34.35
C VAL A 30 -8.93 9.94 33.91
N ALA A 31 -7.66 9.54 33.87
CA ALA A 31 -6.55 10.31 33.33
C ALA A 31 -6.38 10.02 31.83
N HIS A 32 -6.79 10.97 31.01
CA HIS A 32 -6.50 11.04 29.59
C HIS A 32 -5.11 11.64 29.40
N ILE A 33 -4.13 10.77 29.09
CA ILE A 33 -2.75 11.19 28.80
C ILE A 33 -2.59 11.24 27.29
N PHE A 34 -2.61 12.44 26.72
CA PHE A 34 -2.33 12.62 25.29
C PHE A 34 -0.86 13.01 25.11
N ALA A 35 -0.08 12.12 24.49
CA ALA A 35 1.35 12.30 24.29
C ALA A 35 1.66 12.34 22.79
N SER A 36 1.91 13.55 22.29
CA SER A 36 2.40 13.78 20.94
C SER A 36 3.91 14.03 20.95
N PHE A 37 4.52 14.19 19.77
CA PHE A 37 5.93 14.59 19.67
C PHE A 37 6.17 16.07 19.95
N ASN A 38 5.11 16.89 19.96
CA ASN A 38 5.21 18.33 20.14
C ASN A 38 4.79 18.77 21.55
N ASP A 39 3.79 18.12 22.16
CA ASP A 39 3.34 18.41 23.53
C ASP A 39 2.73 17.18 24.23
N THR A 40 2.62 17.24 25.55
CA THR A 40 2.00 16.23 26.42
C THR A 40 0.90 16.83 27.28
N PHE A 41 -0.26 16.22 27.29
CA PHE A 41 -1.44 16.66 28.05
C PHE A 41 -1.73 15.63 29.14
N VAL A 42 -1.97 16.12 30.34
CA VAL A 42 -2.50 15.34 31.45
C VAL A 42 -3.86 15.91 31.81
N HIS A 43 -4.91 15.18 31.47
CA HIS A 43 -6.29 15.62 31.63
C HIS A 43 -7.07 14.60 32.45
N VAL A 44 -7.53 14.99 33.64
CA VAL A 44 -8.32 14.14 34.52
C VAL A 44 -9.79 14.56 34.48
N THR A 45 -10.64 13.56 34.28
CA THR A 45 -12.10 13.68 34.20
C THR A 45 -12.78 12.71 35.16
N ASP A 46 -14.10 12.84 35.27
CA ASP A 46 -14.97 11.84 35.90
C ASP A 46 -15.03 10.53 35.07
N LEU A 47 -15.71 9.51 35.59
CA LEU A 47 -15.84 8.22 34.90
C LEU A 47 -16.60 8.31 33.56
N SER A 48 -17.53 9.26 33.41
CA SER A 48 -18.24 9.48 32.14
C SER A 48 -17.35 10.15 31.09
N GLY A 49 -16.29 10.83 31.53
CA GLY A 49 -15.39 11.62 30.68
C GLY A 49 -15.97 12.97 30.25
N ARG A 50 -17.09 13.42 30.83
CA ARG A 50 -17.73 14.70 30.49
C ARG A 50 -17.23 15.84 31.35
N GLU A 51 -17.17 15.65 32.67
CA GLU A 51 -16.73 16.69 33.59
C GLU A 51 -15.23 16.64 33.80
N THR A 52 -14.58 17.79 33.64
CA THR A 52 -13.13 17.92 33.80
C THR A 52 -12.79 18.40 35.19
N ILE A 53 -11.96 17.63 35.88
CA ILE A 53 -11.45 17.97 37.22
C ILE A 53 -10.20 18.83 37.08
N SER A 54 -9.25 18.39 36.25
CA SER A 54 -8.03 19.16 36.00
C SER A 54 -7.43 18.87 34.63
N ARG A 55 -6.89 19.90 33.98
CA ARG A 55 -6.16 19.77 32.72
C ARG A 55 -4.91 20.64 32.76
N VAL A 56 -3.76 20.01 32.56
CA VAL A 56 -2.46 20.70 32.49
C VAL A 56 -1.66 20.10 31.32
N THR A 57 -0.97 20.95 30.57
CA THR A 57 -0.09 20.51 29.46
C THR A 57 1.37 20.76 29.81
N GLY A 58 2.28 20.12 29.06
CA GLY A 58 3.72 20.34 29.16
C GLY A 58 4.09 21.78 28.84
N GLY A 59 3.49 22.35 27.78
CA GLY A 59 3.67 23.76 27.41
C GLY A 59 3.22 24.79 28.46
N MET A 60 2.30 24.43 29.38
CA MET A 60 1.98 25.31 30.52
C MET A 60 3.09 25.36 31.57
N LYS A 61 4.00 24.38 31.58
CA LYS A 61 5.07 24.25 32.58
C LYS A 61 6.42 24.74 32.09
N VAL A 62 6.60 24.82 30.78
CA VAL A 62 7.87 25.20 30.14
C VAL A 62 7.61 26.33 29.16
N LYS A 63 8.47 27.36 29.16
CA LYS A 63 8.32 28.53 28.27
C LYS A 63 8.91 28.36 26.88
N ALA A 64 9.61 27.25 26.63
CA ALA A 64 10.30 26.97 25.38
C ALA A 64 9.53 25.94 24.56
N ASP A 65 9.11 26.34 23.35
CA ASP A 65 8.26 25.54 22.45
C ASP A 65 8.85 24.14 22.13
N ARG A 66 10.18 24.03 22.06
CA ARG A 66 10.85 22.75 21.76
C ARG A 66 10.76 21.74 22.91
N ASP A 67 10.57 22.23 24.13
CA ASP A 67 10.67 21.43 25.37
C ASP A 67 9.28 21.06 25.92
N GLU A 68 8.20 21.42 25.23
CA GLU A 68 6.81 21.12 25.62
C GLU A 68 6.52 19.62 25.66
N SER A 69 7.05 18.83 24.72
CA SER A 69 6.93 17.37 24.72
C SER A 69 7.91 16.66 25.66
N SER A 70 8.83 17.41 26.28
CA SER A 70 9.92 16.81 27.04
C SER A 70 9.40 15.97 28.23
N PRO A 71 10.11 14.90 28.60
CA PRO A 71 9.72 14.09 29.76
C PRO A 71 9.63 14.90 31.06
N TYR A 72 10.43 15.96 31.18
CA TYR A 72 10.45 16.87 32.33
C TYR A 72 9.18 17.72 32.40
N ALA A 73 8.77 18.33 31.28
CA ALA A 73 7.52 19.10 31.21
C ALA A 73 6.30 18.24 31.59
N ALA A 74 6.24 17.02 31.05
CA ALA A 74 5.18 16.06 31.34
C ALA A 74 5.14 15.61 32.81
N MET A 75 6.30 15.51 33.47
CA MET A 75 6.40 15.18 34.90
C MET A 75 5.81 16.30 35.77
N LEU A 76 6.18 17.56 35.49
CA LEU A 76 5.64 18.72 36.22
C LEU A 76 4.12 18.85 36.03
N ALA A 77 3.63 18.66 34.80
CA ALA A 77 2.20 18.69 34.51
C ALA A 77 1.42 17.62 35.30
N ALA A 78 1.96 16.40 35.36
CA ALA A 78 1.36 15.30 36.12
C ALA A 78 1.34 15.54 37.64
N GLN A 79 2.39 16.14 38.21
CA GLN A 79 2.44 16.47 39.63
C GLN A 79 1.37 17.49 40.01
N ASP A 80 1.20 18.54 39.21
CA ASP A 80 0.19 19.57 39.48
C ASP A 80 -1.24 19.06 39.35
N VAL A 81 -1.48 18.18 38.36
CA VAL A 81 -2.78 17.51 38.22
C VAL A 81 -3.06 16.63 39.43
N ALA A 82 -2.06 15.89 39.94
CA ALA A 82 -2.23 15.03 41.10
C ALA A 82 -2.56 15.84 42.38
N THR A 83 -1.94 17.00 42.57
CA THR A 83 -2.24 17.89 43.71
C THR A 83 -3.70 18.36 43.66
N ARG A 84 -4.15 18.85 42.50
CA ARG A 84 -5.55 19.29 42.31
C ARG A 84 -6.56 18.15 42.44
N CYS A 85 -6.22 16.96 41.97
CA CYS A 85 -7.08 15.78 42.14
C CYS A 85 -7.26 15.43 43.63
N ARG A 86 -6.21 15.58 44.45
CA ARG A 86 -6.29 15.34 45.90
C ARG A 86 -7.15 16.38 46.62
N GLU A 87 -7.08 17.65 46.21
CA GLU A 87 -7.94 18.71 46.76
C GLU A 87 -9.44 18.42 46.54
N VAL A 88 -9.79 17.80 45.42
CA VAL A 88 -11.16 17.41 45.05
C VAL A 88 -11.55 16.03 45.62
N GLY A 89 -10.62 15.30 46.25
CA GLY A 89 -10.88 13.99 46.86
C GLY A 89 -10.75 12.78 45.93
N VAL A 90 -10.17 12.93 44.74
CA VAL A 90 -9.86 11.80 43.86
C VAL A 90 -8.60 11.09 44.34
N THR A 91 -8.69 9.77 44.53
CA THR A 91 -7.62 8.95 45.11
C THR A 91 -7.04 7.92 44.13
N ALA A 92 -7.81 7.52 43.11
CA ALA A 92 -7.40 6.56 42.10
C ALA A 92 -7.71 7.05 40.67
N LEU A 93 -6.91 6.61 39.69
CA LEU A 93 -7.05 7.00 38.29
C LEU A 93 -7.00 5.77 37.36
N HIS A 94 -8.01 5.64 36.51
CA HIS A 94 -7.91 4.88 35.27
C HIS A 94 -7.10 5.66 34.25
N ILE A 95 -6.36 4.98 33.38
CA ILE A 95 -5.45 5.65 32.46
C ILE A 95 -5.82 5.32 31.04
N LYS A 96 -6.06 6.35 30.26
CA LYS A 96 -6.29 6.28 28.83
C LYS A 96 -5.15 7.00 28.13
N LEU A 97 -4.17 6.22 27.66
CA LEU A 97 -3.03 6.72 26.91
C LEU A 97 -3.44 6.94 25.44
N ARG A 98 -3.05 8.07 24.87
CA ARG A 98 -3.39 8.45 23.50
C ARG A 98 -2.19 9.06 22.78
N ALA A 99 -1.78 8.48 21.65
CA ALA A 99 -0.88 9.13 20.69
C ALA A 99 -1.70 9.98 19.68
N THR A 100 -1.01 10.70 18.78
CA THR A 100 -1.68 11.51 17.73
C THR A 100 -2.68 10.70 16.92
N GLY A 101 -2.29 9.52 16.44
CA GLY A 101 -3.14 8.60 15.68
C GLY A 101 -3.71 9.19 14.39
N GLY A 102 -4.78 8.60 13.86
CA GLY A 102 -5.34 8.96 12.55
C GLY A 102 -4.36 8.62 11.41
N THR A 103 -4.08 9.60 10.57
CA THR A 103 -3.00 9.57 9.55
C THR A 103 -1.61 9.89 10.15
N GLY A 104 -1.56 10.29 11.42
CA GLY A 104 -0.34 10.62 12.15
C GLY A 104 0.37 9.41 12.76
N THR A 105 1.35 9.69 13.61
CA THR A 105 2.08 8.66 14.34
C THR A 105 1.18 7.97 15.37
N LYS A 106 1.22 6.63 15.38
CA LYS A 106 0.51 5.80 16.36
C LYS A 106 1.37 5.47 17.59
N THR A 107 2.64 5.89 17.58
CA THR A 107 3.56 5.74 18.70
C THR A 107 3.38 6.92 19.64
N PRO A 108 3.17 6.69 20.95
CA PRO A 108 3.07 7.78 21.92
C PRO A 108 4.40 8.53 22.01
N GLY A 109 4.29 9.85 22.25
CA GLY A 109 5.44 10.73 22.41
C GLY A 109 6.25 10.50 23.69
N PRO A 110 7.39 11.18 23.84
CA PRO A 110 8.35 10.96 24.93
C PRO A 110 7.78 11.25 26.34
N GLY A 111 6.83 12.18 26.47
CA GLY A 111 6.18 12.51 27.75
C GLY A 111 5.19 11.48 28.29
N ALA A 112 4.81 10.46 27.51
CA ALA A 112 3.82 9.45 27.92
C ALA A 112 4.23 8.70 29.18
N GLN A 113 5.45 8.17 29.19
CA GLN A 113 5.91 7.31 30.27
C GLN A 113 6.28 8.11 31.52
N SER A 114 6.78 9.33 31.35
CA SER A 114 7.14 10.20 32.47
C SER A 114 5.91 10.72 33.20
N ALA A 115 4.86 11.15 32.49
CA ALA A 115 3.59 11.57 33.08
C ALA A 115 2.95 10.43 33.90
N LEU A 116 2.87 9.22 33.32
CA LEU A 116 2.35 8.03 33.99
C LEU A 116 3.10 7.73 35.30
N ARG A 117 4.45 7.71 35.24
CA ARG A 117 5.29 7.46 36.42
C ARG A 117 5.19 8.58 37.45
N ALA A 118 5.01 9.82 37.02
CA ALA A 118 4.86 10.97 37.91
C ALA A 118 3.54 10.92 38.68
N LEU A 119 2.43 10.56 38.03
CA LEU A 119 1.13 10.37 38.71
C LEU A 119 1.20 9.28 39.79
N ALA A 120 1.85 8.15 39.49
CA ALA A 120 2.05 7.07 40.47
C ALA A 120 2.93 7.52 41.65
N ARG A 121 4.04 8.22 41.38
CA ARG A 121 4.92 8.76 42.43
C ARG A 121 4.26 9.87 43.26
N ALA A 122 3.30 10.59 42.70
CA ALA A 122 2.53 11.61 43.40
C ALA A 122 1.41 11.03 44.29
N GLY A 123 1.36 9.71 44.49
CA GLY A 123 0.45 9.05 45.42
C GLY A 123 -0.93 8.69 44.87
N MET A 124 -1.17 8.87 43.56
CA MET A 124 -2.42 8.42 42.93
C MET A 124 -2.38 6.91 42.70
N ARG A 125 -3.44 6.18 43.09
CA ARG A 125 -3.52 4.74 42.81
C ARG A 125 -3.88 4.51 41.35
N ILE A 126 -3.12 3.65 40.66
CA ILE A 126 -3.31 3.40 39.23
C ILE A 126 -4.25 2.21 39.04
N GLY A 127 -5.34 2.43 38.33
CA GLY A 127 -6.29 1.37 37.93
C GLY A 127 -5.92 0.75 36.58
N ARG A 128 -6.94 0.46 35.77
CA ARG A 128 -6.79 -0.05 34.40
C ARG A 128 -6.06 0.96 33.50
N ILE A 129 -5.17 0.44 32.64
CA ILE A 129 -4.44 1.19 31.64
C ILE A 129 -4.89 0.73 30.25
N GLU A 130 -5.39 1.65 29.45
CA GLU A 130 -5.89 1.41 28.09
C GLU A 130 -5.21 2.37 27.11
N ASP A 131 -5.05 1.91 25.87
CA ASP A 131 -4.57 2.74 24.77
C ASP A 131 -5.74 3.09 23.86
N VAL A 132 -6.08 4.37 23.81
CA VAL A 132 -7.19 4.95 23.05
C VAL A 132 -6.71 5.80 21.88
N THR A 133 -5.50 5.53 21.38
CA THR A 133 -4.97 6.16 20.16
C THR A 133 -5.97 5.96 19.00
N PRO A 134 -6.40 7.03 18.31
CA PRO A 134 -7.36 6.89 17.22
C PRO A 134 -6.70 6.13 16.07
N VAL A 135 -7.28 5.01 15.68
CA VAL A 135 -6.80 4.22 14.55
C VAL A 135 -7.93 4.11 13.54
N PRO A 136 -7.75 4.69 12.33
CA PRO A 136 -8.79 4.64 11.32
C PRO A 136 -8.87 3.23 10.70
N THR A 137 -10.09 2.84 10.30
CA THR A 137 -10.38 1.62 9.54
C THR A 137 -9.55 1.52 8.27
N ASP A 138 -9.58 2.60 7.50
CA ASP A 138 -8.71 2.91 6.39
C ASP A 138 -8.40 4.39 6.50
N SER A 139 -7.18 4.79 6.15
CA SER A 139 -6.73 6.16 6.38
C SER A 139 -6.85 6.99 5.11
N THR A 140 -7.22 8.26 5.27
CA THR A 140 -6.98 9.25 4.21
C THR A 140 -5.49 9.40 3.96
N ARG A 141 -5.12 10.03 2.85
CA ARG A 141 -3.72 10.25 2.49
C ARG A 141 -2.98 10.93 3.64
N ARG A 142 -1.80 10.40 3.98
CA ARG A 142 -0.93 11.03 4.98
C ARG A 142 -0.46 12.37 4.46
N LYS A 143 -0.52 13.39 5.32
CA LYS A 143 -0.03 14.74 5.00
C LYS A 143 1.43 14.69 4.55
N THR A 144 1.73 15.38 3.46
CA THR A 144 3.10 15.59 2.98
C THR A 144 3.90 16.31 4.07
N MET A 145 5.02 15.71 4.50
CA MET A 145 5.85 16.29 5.56
C MET A 145 6.69 17.44 4.99
N PRO A 146 6.81 18.58 5.70
CA PRO A 146 7.54 19.75 5.21
C PRO A 146 9.06 19.62 5.28
N GLY A 147 9.60 18.48 5.74
CA GLY A 147 11.04 18.33 6.04
C GLY A 147 11.95 18.60 4.83
N ALA A 148 11.57 18.15 3.64
CA ALA A 148 12.33 18.43 2.42
C ALA A 148 12.31 19.93 2.06
N ALA A 149 11.17 20.61 2.26
CA ALA A 149 11.04 22.04 2.04
C ALA A 149 11.85 22.86 3.06
N TRP A 150 11.84 22.45 4.34
CA TRP A 150 12.70 23.05 5.37
C TRP A 150 14.18 22.88 5.07
N ALA A 151 14.61 21.67 4.70
CA ALA A 151 16.00 21.40 4.36
C ALA A 151 16.47 22.25 3.16
N ALA A 152 15.64 22.37 2.12
CA ALA A 152 15.93 23.23 0.98
C ALA A 152 16.02 24.71 1.39
N LEU A 153 15.09 25.20 2.21
CA LEU A 153 15.09 26.59 2.69
C LEU A 153 16.35 26.93 3.48
N GLU A 154 16.69 26.08 4.46
CA GLU A 154 17.86 26.30 5.33
C GLU A 154 19.17 26.20 4.54
N TYR A 155 19.25 25.29 3.57
CA TYR A 155 20.42 25.23 2.70
C TYR A 155 20.53 26.49 1.83
N THR A 156 19.43 26.93 1.20
CA THR A 156 19.44 28.16 0.39
C THR A 156 19.82 29.39 1.21
N ARG A 157 19.38 29.46 2.47
CA ARG A 157 19.83 30.51 3.41
C ARG A 157 21.32 30.44 3.70
N ALA A 158 21.84 29.24 3.96
CA ALA A 158 23.26 29.03 4.27
C ALA A 158 24.19 29.32 3.09
N THR A 159 23.75 29.04 1.85
CA THR A 159 24.54 29.25 0.64
C THR A 159 24.36 30.62 0.01
N ARG A 160 23.51 31.48 0.56
CA ARG A 160 23.21 32.82 0.02
C ARG A 160 24.45 33.73 -0.04
N GLU A 161 25.43 33.49 0.82
CA GLU A 161 26.65 34.30 0.93
C GLU A 161 27.82 33.79 0.09
N ASP A 162 27.73 32.57 -0.46
CA ASP A 162 28.84 31.90 -1.13
C ASP A 162 28.45 31.55 -2.58
N GLU A 163 28.88 32.40 -3.53
CA GLU A 163 28.55 32.32 -4.98
C GLU A 163 28.94 30.99 -5.65
N ARG A 164 29.72 30.15 -4.97
CA ARG A 164 30.15 28.83 -5.44
C ARG A 164 29.04 27.78 -5.41
N TYR A 165 27.99 27.99 -4.60
CA TYR A 165 26.93 27.02 -4.44
C TYR A 165 25.70 27.41 -5.25
N GLN A 166 25.28 26.51 -6.14
CA GLN A 166 24.00 26.62 -6.83
C GLN A 166 22.86 26.23 -5.88
N GLY A 167 21.72 26.91 -6.00
CA GLY A 167 20.55 26.70 -5.14
C GLY A 167 20.04 25.25 -5.15
N VAL A 168 19.35 24.84 -4.07
CA VAL A 168 18.82 23.48 -3.95
C VAL A 168 17.54 23.32 -4.76
N GLN A 169 17.48 22.22 -5.50
CA GLN A 169 16.30 21.84 -6.25
C GLN A 169 15.61 20.63 -5.60
N ILE A 170 14.30 20.74 -5.39
CA ILE A 170 13.48 19.60 -4.95
C ILE A 170 12.89 18.95 -6.19
N VAL A 171 13.30 17.71 -6.49
CA VAL A 171 12.76 16.95 -7.62
C VAL A 171 11.75 15.92 -7.11
N PRO A 172 10.44 16.09 -7.35
CA PRO A 172 9.45 15.08 -6.99
C PRO A 172 9.61 13.87 -7.90
N VAL A 173 9.68 12.67 -7.32
CA VAL A 173 9.84 11.40 -8.05
C VAL A 173 8.67 10.49 -7.74
N ALA A 174 7.99 10.03 -8.79
CA ALA A 174 6.90 9.09 -8.71
C ALA A 174 7.29 7.73 -9.27
N ILE A 175 6.86 6.66 -8.58
CA ILE A 175 7.04 5.28 -9.01
C ILE A 175 5.66 4.66 -9.19
N THR A 176 5.31 4.35 -10.43
CA THR A 176 4.03 3.71 -10.77
C THR A 176 4.29 2.30 -11.28
N TYR A 177 3.71 1.31 -10.60
CA TYR A 177 3.74 -0.09 -11.02
C TYR A 177 2.58 -0.35 -11.99
N THR A 178 2.83 -1.09 -13.07
CA THR A 178 1.74 -1.48 -13.99
C THR A 178 0.80 -2.51 -13.37
N ASP A 179 1.35 -3.42 -12.56
CA ASP A 179 0.61 -4.45 -11.82
C ASP A 179 1.43 -4.85 -10.58
N LYS A 180 0.95 -4.50 -9.38
CA LYS A 180 1.68 -4.79 -8.12
C LYS A 180 1.66 -6.27 -7.74
N SER A 181 0.69 -7.03 -8.24
CA SER A 181 0.49 -8.44 -7.90
C SER A 181 1.44 -9.37 -8.66
N LYS A 182 2.11 -8.85 -9.70
CA LYS A 182 2.91 -9.60 -10.66
C LYS A 182 4.39 -9.44 -10.40
N TYR A 183 5.08 -10.55 -10.12
CA TYR A 183 6.55 -10.57 -10.11
C TYR A 183 7.10 -10.18 -11.49
N THR A 184 8.15 -9.36 -11.55
CA THR A 184 8.67 -8.71 -12.78
C THR A 184 7.64 -7.81 -13.49
N SER A 185 6.77 -7.15 -12.72
CA SER A 185 5.94 -6.06 -13.24
C SER A 185 6.82 -4.95 -13.80
N ARG A 186 6.31 -4.24 -14.81
CA ARG A 186 6.98 -3.05 -15.32
C ARG A 186 6.75 -1.90 -14.35
N ILE A 187 7.77 -1.05 -14.23
CA ILE A 187 7.77 0.11 -13.36
C ILE A 187 8.01 1.33 -14.23
N HIS A 188 7.19 2.35 -14.05
CA HIS A 188 7.39 3.66 -14.63
C HIS A 188 7.88 4.62 -13.53
N ILE A 189 9.10 5.10 -13.68
CA ILE A 189 9.69 6.11 -12.79
C ILE A 189 9.63 7.44 -13.54
N ARG A 190 8.94 8.43 -12.96
CA ARG A 190 8.79 9.76 -13.53
C ARG A 190 9.38 10.80 -12.58
N TYR A 191 10.31 11.59 -13.10
CA TYR A 191 10.85 12.76 -12.44
C TYR A 191 10.00 13.96 -12.84
N GLY A 192 9.47 14.69 -11.87
CA GLY A 192 8.73 15.92 -12.11
C GLY A 192 9.65 17.12 -12.36
N ALA A 193 9.03 18.27 -12.59
CA ALA A 193 9.76 19.53 -12.72
C ALA A 193 10.51 19.83 -11.41
N PRO A 194 11.79 20.22 -11.48
CA PRO A 194 12.52 20.70 -10.32
C PRO A 194 11.79 21.92 -9.71
N ILE A 195 11.59 21.89 -8.40
CA ILE A 195 11.02 23.02 -7.64
C ILE A 195 12.21 23.77 -7.04
N THR A 196 12.42 25.01 -7.47
CA THR A 196 13.43 25.92 -6.91
C THR A 196 12.78 26.85 -5.88
N LEU A 197 13.60 27.49 -5.06
CA LEU A 197 13.15 28.47 -4.06
C LEU A 197 13.19 29.90 -4.60
N ASP A 198 13.74 30.11 -5.79
CA ASP A 198 13.89 31.38 -6.49
C ASP A 198 12.53 32.10 -6.62
N ASP A 199 11.46 31.34 -6.92
CA ASP A 199 10.08 31.83 -7.03
C ASP A 199 9.53 32.44 -5.71
N PHE A 200 10.18 32.19 -4.57
CA PHE A 200 9.76 32.62 -3.25
C PHE A 200 10.74 33.60 -2.59
N GLU A 201 11.78 34.05 -3.30
CA GLU A 201 12.82 34.94 -2.76
C GLU A 201 12.30 36.32 -2.35
N GLU A 202 11.32 36.85 -3.08
CA GLU A 202 10.68 38.13 -2.75
C GLU A 202 9.96 38.06 -1.40
N GLU A 203 9.24 36.96 -1.13
CA GLU A 203 8.53 36.73 0.13
C GLU A 203 9.52 36.50 1.29
N LEU A 204 10.67 35.88 1.01
CA LEU A 204 11.75 35.68 1.99
C LEU A 204 12.56 36.94 2.29
N SER A 205 12.62 37.87 1.34
CA SER A 205 13.39 39.11 1.45
C SER A 205 12.54 40.30 1.92
N ASN A 206 11.23 40.08 2.11
CA ASN A 206 10.32 41.10 2.62
C ASN A 206 10.68 41.46 4.08
N LYS A 207 11.14 42.70 4.28
CA LYS A 207 11.58 43.21 5.59
C LYS A 207 10.42 43.56 6.53
N ASP A 208 9.20 43.66 6.01
CA ASP A 208 8.02 44.07 6.79
C ASP A 208 7.40 42.90 7.58
N VAL A 209 7.82 41.66 7.30
CA VAL A 209 7.29 40.43 7.91
C VAL A 209 8.36 39.76 8.77
N ASP A 210 7.96 39.16 9.90
CA ASP A 210 8.86 38.35 10.72
C ASP A 210 9.51 37.24 9.87
N PRO A 211 10.85 37.14 9.82
CA PRO A 211 11.56 36.14 9.01
C PRO A 211 11.18 34.70 9.33
N ASN A 212 10.74 34.41 10.56
CA ASN A 212 10.27 33.08 10.93
C ASN A 212 8.89 32.78 10.34
N PHE A 213 8.00 33.78 10.33
CA PHE A 213 6.68 33.64 9.75
C PHE A 213 6.75 33.51 8.22
N ALA A 214 7.59 34.31 7.57
CA ALA A 214 7.87 34.22 6.14
C ALA A 214 8.40 32.83 5.76
N ALA A 215 9.36 32.29 6.51
CA ALA A 215 9.87 30.93 6.32
C ALA A 215 8.76 29.86 6.39
N GLN A 216 7.90 29.95 7.40
CA GLN A 216 6.80 29.00 7.55
C GLN A 216 5.78 29.10 6.40
N SER A 217 5.49 30.32 5.91
CA SER A 217 4.62 30.54 4.74
C SER A 217 5.20 29.86 3.50
N VAL A 218 6.46 30.15 3.18
CA VAL A 218 7.14 29.58 2.00
C VAL A 218 7.23 28.06 2.09
N VAL A 219 7.61 27.51 3.24
CA VAL A 219 7.65 26.05 3.45
C VAL A 219 6.29 25.41 3.21
N ARG A 220 5.19 26.05 3.65
CA ARG A 220 3.83 25.55 3.37
C ARG A 220 3.52 25.55 1.87
N LYS A 221 3.87 26.63 1.14
CA LYS A 221 3.67 26.74 -0.31
C LYS A 221 4.49 25.71 -1.08
N VAL A 222 5.78 25.57 -0.76
CA VAL A 222 6.67 24.58 -1.37
C VAL A 222 6.18 23.15 -1.08
N THR A 223 5.77 22.86 0.16
CA THR A 223 5.21 21.54 0.51
C THR A 223 3.93 21.25 -0.27
N ALA A 224 3.03 22.23 -0.42
CA ALA A 224 1.82 22.09 -1.23
C ALA A 224 2.17 21.88 -2.72
N ARG A 225 3.18 22.58 -3.24
CA ARG A 225 3.66 22.39 -4.62
C ARG A 225 4.21 20.98 -4.83
N VAL A 226 5.03 20.48 -3.91
CA VAL A 226 5.53 19.09 -3.93
C VAL A 226 4.37 18.10 -3.93
N GLU A 227 3.34 18.34 -3.11
CA GLU A 227 2.16 17.47 -3.04
C GLU A 227 1.38 17.43 -4.35
N SER A 228 1.10 18.59 -4.95
CA SER A 228 0.43 18.68 -6.25
C SER A 228 1.25 18.02 -7.36
N SER A 229 2.56 18.27 -7.39
CA SER A 229 3.44 17.62 -8.38
C SER A 229 3.45 16.10 -8.21
N LEU A 230 3.48 15.56 -6.99
CA LEU A 230 3.40 14.12 -6.78
C LEU A 230 2.06 13.54 -7.26
N LEU A 231 0.95 14.27 -7.10
CA LEU A 231 -0.36 13.84 -7.61
C LEU A 231 -0.39 13.81 -9.14
N GLU A 232 0.15 14.81 -9.81
CA GLU A 232 0.19 14.84 -11.28
C GLU A 232 1.06 13.72 -11.88
N LEU A 233 2.06 13.25 -11.13
CA LEU A 233 3.00 12.23 -11.59
C LEU A 233 2.50 10.78 -11.37
N THR A 234 1.46 10.56 -10.55
CA THR A 234 0.91 9.24 -10.24
C THR A 234 -0.50 9.05 -10.79
N VAL A 235 -0.95 7.80 -10.88
CA VAL A 235 -2.36 7.49 -11.19
C VAL A 235 -3.17 7.59 -9.89
N ASN A 236 -4.11 8.54 -9.84
CA ASN A 236 -4.96 8.78 -8.67
C ASN A 236 -6.43 8.64 -9.05
N ALA A 237 -7.23 8.08 -8.14
CA ALA A 237 -8.67 7.96 -8.26
C ALA A 237 -9.32 8.12 -6.88
N VAL A 238 -10.61 8.49 -6.86
CA VAL A 238 -11.36 8.75 -5.63
C VAL A 238 -11.68 7.46 -4.87
N ASP A 239 -11.95 6.37 -5.59
CA ASP A 239 -12.39 5.09 -5.04
C ASP A 239 -11.81 3.86 -5.77
N TRP A 240 -11.89 2.71 -5.10
CA TRP A 240 -11.35 1.45 -5.62
C TRP A 240 -12.08 0.95 -6.86
N GLU A 241 -13.39 1.22 -6.97
CA GLU A 241 -14.16 0.82 -8.16
C GLU A 241 -13.71 1.60 -9.39
N THR A 242 -13.37 2.89 -9.25
CA THR A 242 -12.78 3.68 -10.35
C THR A 242 -11.46 3.09 -10.82
N ILE A 243 -10.54 2.73 -9.92
CA ILE A 243 -9.27 2.08 -10.31
C ILE A 243 -9.52 0.74 -11.01
N CYS A 244 -10.46 -0.05 -10.52
CA CYS A 244 -10.85 -1.32 -11.13
C CYS A 244 -11.43 -1.12 -12.53
N ALA A 245 -12.33 -0.15 -12.69
CA ALA A 245 -12.96 0.19 -13.95
C ALA A 245 -11.93 0.70 -14.96
N THR A 246 -11.05 1.62 -14.56
CA THR A 246 -9.95 2.13 -15.40
C THR A 246 -9.02 1.02 -15.88
N ASN A 247 -8.60 0.13 -14.98
CA ASN A 247 -7.75 -1.00 -15.36
C ASN A 247 -8.43 -1.93 -16.36
N THR A 248 -9.73 -2.14 -16.20
CA THR A 248 -10.53 -2.99 -17.07
C THR A 248 -10.78 -2.35 -18.42
N ALA A 249 -11.09 -1.05 -18.45
CA ALA A 249 -11.21 -0.26 -19.67
C ALA A 249 -9.90 -0.31 -20.45
N ARG A 250 -8.77 -0.08 -19.78
CA ARG A 250 -7.44 -0.20 -20.39
C ARG A 250 -7.19 -1.59 -20.97
N GLN A 251 -7.54 -2.66 -20.27
CA GLN A 251 -7.37 -4.02 -20.79
C GLN A 251 -8.26 -4.30 -22.02
N LEU A 252 -9.47 -3.74 -22.07
CA LEU A 252 -10.37 -3.85 -23.22
C LEU A 252 -9.85 -3.10 -24.44
N LEU A 253 -9.30 -1.89 -24.25
CA LEU A 253 -8.71 -1.09 -25.32
C LEU A 253 -7.37 -1.67 -25.80
N TRP A 254 -6.55 -2.14 -24.85
CA TRP A 254 -5.20 -2.67 -25.08
C TRP A 254 -5.08 -4.08 -24.50
N THR A 255 -5.20 -5.07 -25.39
CA THR A 255 -5.26 -6.49 -25.04
C THR A 255 -4.03 -6.99 -24.29
N ASN A 256 -2.83 -6.52 -24.67
CA ASN A 256 -1.60 -6.84 -23.98
C ASN A 256 -1.15 -5.65 -23.15
N GLU A 257 -0.54 -5.91 -22.00
CA GLU A 257 0.11 -4.86 -21.20
C GLU A 257 1.14 -4.09 -22.03
N ASP A 258 1.83 -4.79 -22.94
CA ASP A 258 2.90 -4.24 -23.79
C ASP A 258 2.40 -3.33 -24.92
N ASP A 259 1.09 -3.29 -25.19
CA ASP A 259 0.51 -2.43 -26.22
C ASP A 259 0.54 -0.94 -25.79
N VAL A 260 0.62 -0.64 -24.48
CA VAL A 260 0.75 0.74 -23.96
C VAL A 260 2.21 1.02 -23.59
N SER A 261 2.77 2.08 -24.19
CA SER A 261 4.09 2.61 -23.84
C SER A 261 4.14 3.02 -22.38
N LEU A 262 5.24 2.69 -21.69
CA LEU A 262 5.43 3.10 -20.29
C LEU A 262 5.43 4.62 -20.11
N LYS A 263 5.87 5.37 -21.13
CA LYS A 263 5.90 6.84 -21.08
C LYS A 263 4.49 7.44 -20.96
N ASP A 264 3.53 6.84 -21.66
CA ASP A 264 2.15 7.34 -21.72
C ASP A 264 1.25 6.68 -20.67
N TRP A 265 1.78 5.72 -19.92
CA TRP A 265 1.01 4.90 -18.98
C TRP A 265 0.23 5.73 -17.96
N VAL A 266 0.88 6.69 -17.30
CA VAL A 266 0.23 7.54 -16.28
C VAL A 266 -0.83 8.41 -16.93
N ASN A 267 -0.50 9.07 -18.05
CA ASN A 267 -1.40 9.99 -18.73
C ASN A 267 -2.66 9.27 -19.24
N VAL A 268 -2.53 8.09 -19.85
CA VAL A 268 -3.65 7.28 -20.34
C VAL A 268 -4.56 6.84 -19.20
N ASN A 269 -4.00 6.33 -18.10
CA ASN A 269 -4.82 5.89 -16.97
C ASN A 269 -5.49 7.09 -16.29
N GLN A 270 -4.82 8.24 -16.16
CA GLN A 270 -5.41 9.42 -15.53
C GLN A 270 -6.54 10.01 -16.39
N GLN A 271 -6.42 9.97 -17.73
CA GLN A 271 -7.52 10.35 -18.64
C GLN A 271 -8.73 9.43 -18.50
N LEU A 272 -8.51 8.11 -18.40
CA LEU A 272 -9.59 7.14 -18.16
C LEU A 272 -10.24 7.31 -16.79
N VAL A 273 -9.46 7.65 -15.75
CA VAL A 273 -10.03 7.98 -14.43
C VAL A 273 -10.90 9.23 -14.56
N ALA A 274 -10.38 10.30 -15.15
CA ALA A 274 -11.11 11.55 -15.32
C ALA A 274 -12.39 11.40 -16.15
N SER A 275 -12.40 10.51 -17.16
CA SER A 275 -13.60 10.27 -17.97
C SER A 275 -14.67 9.46 -17.22
N LEU A 276 -14.26 8.47 -16.42
CA LEU A 276 -15.16 7.59 -15.67
C LEU A 276 -15.70 8.22 -14.38
N ASP A 277 -14.98 9.21 -13.84
CA ASP A 277 -15.28 9.88 -12.58
C ASP A 277 -15.29 11.41 -12.77
N ALA A 278 -15.93 11.87 -13.86
CA ALA A 278 -16.06 13.28 -14.17
C ALA A 278 -16.94 14.01 -13.13
N GLU A 279 -16.55 15.24 -12.75
CA GLU A 279 -17.37 16.15 -11.95
C GLU A 279 -17.99 17.22 -12.87
N PRO A 280 -19.33 17.32 -13.00
CA PRO A 280 -20.39 16.55 -12.32
C PRO A 280 -20.59 15.12 -12.86
N PRO A 281 -21.10 14.18 -12.02
CA PRO A 281 -21.19 12.76 -12.37
C PRO A 281 -22.18 12.52 -13.52
N SER A 282 -21.66 12.09 -14.67
CA SER A 282 -22.51 11.72 -15.79
C SER A 282 -23.15 10.34 -15.57
N PRO A 283 -24.46 10.17 -15.86
CA PRO A 283 -25.14 8.88 -15.66
C PRO A 283 -24.56 7.78 -16.57
N GLN A 284 -24.06 8.15 -17.74
CA GLN A 284 -23.40 7.24 -18.67
C GLN A 284 -22.04 6.75 -18.14
N ALA A 285 -21.23 7.62 -17.53
CA ALA A 285 -19.97 7.20 -16.90
C ALA A 285 -20.22 6.27 -15.71
N ALA A 286 -21.22 6.57 -14.86
CA ALA A 286 -21.59 5.70 -13.75
C ALA A 286 -22.07 4.31 -14.20
N ALA A 287 -22.89 4.23 -15.25
CA ALA A 287 -23.31 2.97 -15.84
C ALA A 287 -22.12 2.17 -16.42
N THR A 288 -21.21 2.86 -17.10
CA THR A 288 -19.99 2.27 -17.69
C THR A 288 -19.04 1.76 -16.61
N LYS A 289 -18.82 2.54 -15.54
CA LYS A 289 -18.04 2.14 -14.36
C LYS A 289 -18.59 0.86 -13.74
N LYS A 290 -19.91 0.74 -13.60
CA LYS A 290 -20.58 -0.46 -13.06
C LYS A 290 -20.39 -1.70 -13.94
N THR A 291 -20.53 -1.58 -15.26
CA THR A 291 -20.34 -2.71 -16.18
C THR A 291 -18.88 -3.15 -16.25
N LEU A 292 -17.93 -2.21 -16.23
CA LEU A 292 -16.50 -2.48 -16.16
C LEU A 292 -16.13 -3.20 -14.85
N CYS A 293 -16.64 -2.73 -13.70
CA CYS A 293 -16.40 -3.39 -12.41
C CYS A 293 -16.97 -4.80 -12.36
N ARG A 294 -18.17 -5.02 -12.92
CA ARG A 294 -18.78 -6.35 -13.08
C ARG A 294 -17.88 -7.28 -13.89
N TYR A 295 -17.33 -6.80 -15.00
CA TYR A 295 -16.43 -7.58 -15.83
C TYR A 295 -15.11 -7.92 -15.10
N ASN A 296 -14.53 -6.93 -14.40
CA ASN A 296 -13.32 -7.14 -13.58
C ASN A 296 -13.52 -8.21 -12.51
N ALA A 297 -14.63 -8.13 -11.78
CA ALA A 297 -14.96 -9.07 -10.71
C ALA A 297 -15.07 -10.51 -11.25
N LEU A 298 -15.75 -10.69 -12.39
CA LEU A 298 -15.88 -11.99 -13.02
C LEU A 298 -14.54 -12.53 -13.57
N LEU A 299 -13.65 -11.68 -14.08
CA LEU A 299 -12.28 -12.08 -14.44
C LEU A 299 -11.51 -12.58 -13.23
N HIS A 300 -11.58 -11.85 -12.11
CA HIS A 300 -10.92 -12.21 -10.86
C HIS A 300 -11.42 -13.55 -10.32
N TYR A 301 -12.73 -13.73 -10.14
CA TYR A 301 -13.30 -14.95 -9.57
C TYR A 301 -13.21 -16.17 -10.50
N SER A 302 -13.24 -15.97 -11.82
CA SER A 302 -13.01 -17.07 -12.78
C SER A 302 -11.53 -17.45 -12.90
N GLY A 303 -10.61 -16.57 -12.47
CA GLY A 303 -9.17 -16.74 -12.65
C GLY A 303 -8.78 -16.84 -14.13
N ILE A 304 -9.46 -16.07 -14.99
CA ILE A 304 -9.20 -15.97 -16.42
C ILE A 304 -8.60 -14.59 -16.69
N GLN A 305 -7.51 -14.54 -17.45
CA GLN A 305 -6.90 -13.27 -17.87
C GLN A 305 -7.61 -12.73 -19.11
N HIS A 306 -7.80 -11.41 -19.17
CA HIS A 306 -8.43 -10.76 -20.33
C HIS A 306 -7.70 -11.07 -21.64
N SER A 307 -6.38 -10.95 -21.69
CA SER A 307 -5.56 -11.21 -22.89
C SER A 307 -5.73 -12.63 -23.44
N VAL A 308 -5.82 -13.62 -22.55
CA VAL A 308 -6.05 -15.03 -22.90
C VAL A 308 -7.47 -15.23 -23.43
N LEU A 309 -8.46 -14.61 -22.78
CA LEU A 309 -9.85 -14.68 -23.23
C LEU A 309 -10.04 -13.99 -24.59
N ALA A 310 -9.43 -12.83 -24.81
CA ALA A 310 -9.47 -12.10 -26.07
C ALA A 310 -8.85 -12.92 -27.22
N PHE A 311 -7.77 -13.65 -26.94
CA PHE A 311 -7.14 -14.55 -27.90
C PHE A 311 -8.03 -15.77 -28.24
N LEU A 312 -8.64 -16.41 -27.24
CA LEU A 312 -9.41 -17.65 -27.45
C LEU A 312 -10.83 -17.40 -27.98
N ALA A 313 -11.45 -16.31 -27.55
CA ALA A 313 -12.82 -15.94 -27.84
C ALA A 313 -12.86 -14.52 -28.43
N PRO A 314 -12.54 -14.34 -29.71
CA PRO A 314 -12.68 -13.03 -30.36
C PRO A 314 -14.16 -12.63 -30.45
N SER A 315 -14.44 -11.34 -30.35
CA SER A 315 -15.77 -10.71 -30.41
C SER A 315 -16.57 -11.07 -31.67
N GLN A 316 -15.88 -11.35 -32.79
CA GLN A 316 -16.46 -11.63 -34.10
C GLN A 316 -16.56 -13.13 -34.48
N ALA A 317 -16.41 -14.06 -33.52
CA ALA A 317 -16.50 -15.48 -33.84
C ALA A 317 -17.92 -15.88 -34.28
N SER A 318 -18.12 -16.05 -35.59
CA SER A 318 -19.37 -16.55 -36.21
C SER A 318 -19.61 -18.06 -35.98
N THR A 319 -18.59 -18.79 -35.51
CA THR A 319 -18.66 -20.25 -35.25
C THR A 319 -18.71 -20.57 -33.75
N SER A 320 -18.93 -21.85 -33.41
CA SER A 320 -18.96 -22.28 -32.00
C SER A 320 -17.69 -21.86 -31.24
N LEU A 321 -17.89 -21.25 -30.07
CA LEU A 321 -16.84 -20.68 -29.22
C LEU A 321 -15.69 -21.66 -28.97
N TRP A 322 -16.04 -22.92 -28.70
CA TRP A 322 -15.06 -23.98 -28.42
C TRP A 322 -14.26 -24.36 -29.66
N ALA A 323 -14.87 -24.40 -30.86
CA ALA A 323 -14.16 -24.76 -32.08
C ALA A 323 -13.13 -23.67 -32.45
N THR A 324 -13.50 -22.39 -32.30
CA THR A 324 -12.56 -21.27 -32.51
C THR A 324 -11.40 -21.32 -31.52
N ALA A 325 -11.70 -21.51 -30.23
CA ALA A 325 -10.68 -21.61 -29.20
C ALA A 325 -9.76 -22.82 -29.40
N ALA A 326 -10.32 -23.98 -29.77
CA ALA A 326 -9.58 -25.20 -30.05
C ALA A 326 -8.68 -25.03 -31.27
N LYS A 327 -9.19 -24.51 -32.39
CA LYS A 327 -8.40 -24.24 -33.61
C LYS A 327 -7.20 -23.34 -33.33
N ARG A 328 -7.42 -22.21 -32.63
CA ARG A 328 -6.35 -21.26 -32.29
C ARG A 328 -5.28 -21.85 -31.37
N THR A 329 -5.68 -22.74 -30.47
CA THR A 329 -4.76 -23.41 -29.54
C THR A 329 -4.00 -24.55 -30.23
N LEU A 330 -4.69 -25.37 -31.01
CA LEU A 330 -4.13 -26.53 -31.71
C LEU A 330 -3.05 -26.12 -32.71
N LEU A 331 -3.25 -24.99 -33.41
CA LEU A 331 -2.28 -24.44 -34.35
C LEU A 331 -0.93 -24.07 -33.68
N ARG A 332 -0.95 -23.72 -32.38
CA ARG A 332 0.26 -23.35 -31.62
C ARG A 332 0.88 -24.50 -30.84
N LEU A 333 0.19 -25.63 -30.74
CA LEU A 333 0.60 -26.76 -29.90
C LEU A 333 1.93 -27.40 -30.33
N PRO A 334 2.25 -27.57 -31.62
CA PRO A 334 3.55 -28.12 -32.04
C PRO A 334 4.73 -27.24 -31.59
N LEU A 335 4.63 -25.92 -31.82
CA LEU A 335 5.67 -24.98 -31.39
C LEU A 335 5.76 -24.89 -29.85
N ALA A 336 4.61 -24.95 -29.16
CA ALA A 336 4.59 -24.96 -27.71
C ALA A 336 5.27 -26.22 -27.14
N PHE A 337 5.07 -27.38 -27.78
CA PHE A 337 5.73 -28.63 -27.39
C PHE A 337 7.24 -28.56 -27.58
N LEU A 338 7.71 -28.12 -28.75
CA LEU A 338 9.14 -27.92 -29.02
C LEU A 338 9.78 -26.93 -28.03
N ARG A 339 9.09 -25.82 -27.75
CA ARG A 339 9.55 -24.81 -26.80
C ARG A 339 9.56 -25.32 -25.36
N PHE A 340 8.60 -26.17 -24.99
CA PHE A 340 8.59 -26.82 -23.67
C PHE A 340 9.71 -27.85 -23.54
N ALA A 341 9.98 -28.65 -24.58
CA ALA A 341 11.10 -29.56 -24.62
C ALA A 341 12.44 -28.82 -24.45
N ALA A 342 12.62 -27.69 -25.15
CA ALA A 342 13.78 -26.82 -24.97
C ALA A 342 13.84 -26.17 -23.58
N PHE A 343 12.71 -25.95 -22.91
CA PHE A 343 12.67 -25.37 -21.57
C PHE A 343 12.98 -26.40 -20.46
N LEU A 344 12.79 -27.69 -20.73
CA LEU A 344 12.84 -28.76 -19.74
C LEU A 344 14.13 -28.78 -18.89
N PRO A 345 15.36 -28.63 -19.44
CA PRO A 345 16.57 -28.63 -18.62
C PRO A 345 16.60 -27.48 -17.61
N SER A 346 16.26 -26.27 -18.05
CA SER A 346 16.18 -25.09 -17.19
C SER A 346 15.02 -25.17 -16.19
N PHE A 347 13.91 -25.80 -16.57
CA PHE A 347 12.75 -26.01 -15.71
C PHE A 347 13.08 -26.98 -14.57
N LEU A 348 13.70 -28.12 -14.86
CA LEU A 348 14.11 -29.10 -13.86
C LEU A 348 15.08 -28.49 -12.84
N PHE A 349 15.98 -27.62 -13.30
CA PHE A 349 16.89 -26.90 -12.41
C PHE A 349 16.17 -25.93 -11.45
N VAL A 350 15.13 -25.22 -11.91
CA VAL A 350 14.36 -24.27 -11.07
C VAL A 350 13.21 -24.94 -10.32
N LEU A 351 12.88 -26.20 -10.65
CA LEU A 351 11.71 -26.94 -10.19
C LEU A 351 11.48 -26.90 -8.67
N PRO A 352 12.49 -27.09 -7.80
CA PRO A 352 12.26 -27.01 -6.35
C PRO A 352 11.70 -25.66 -5.92
N GLY A 353 12.14 -24.56 -6.55
CA GLY A 353 11.63 -23.22 -6.28
C GLY A 353 10.14 -23.05 -6.58
N TYR A 354 9.61 -23.78 -7.57
CA TYR A 354 8.18 -23.79 -7.88
C TYR A 354 7.33 -24.51 -6.82
N PHE A 355 7.94 -25.40 -6.03
CA PHE A 355 7.26 -26.09 -4.93
C PHE A 355 7.42 -25.33 -3.62
N THR A 356 8.64 -24.91 -3.28
CA THR A 356 8.94 -24.23 -2.01
C THR A 356 8.27 -22.86 -1.92
N GLY A 357 8.20 -22.11 -3.02
CA GLY A 357 7.54 -20.79 -3.06
C GLY A 357 6.07 -20.85 -2.64
N PRO A 358 5.19 -21.58 -3.35
CA PRO A 358 3.79 -21.73 -2.98
C PRO A 358 3.54 -22.39 -1.63
N LEU A 359 4.39 -23.32 -1.21
CA LEU A 359 4.30 -23.93 0.11
C LEU A 359 4.56 -22.90 1.22
N ALA A 360 5.65 -22.13 1.11
CA ALA A 360 5.98 -21.06 2.03
C ALA A 360 4.93 -19.95 2.03
N MET A 361 4.39 -19.58 0.87
CA MET A 361 3.26 -18.65 0.80
C MET A 361 2.06 -19.15 1.61
N LYS A 362 1.67 -20.42 1.45
CA LYS A 362 0.52 -20.98 2.20
C LYS A 362 0.78 -21.07 3.70
N ALA A 363 2.02 -21.32 4.10
CA ALA A 363 2.40 -21.53 5.51
C ALA A 363 2.70 -20.22 6.26
N LEU A 364 3.33 -19.24 5.60
CA LEU A 364 3.93 -18.06 6.23
C LEU A 364 3.28 -16.74 5.80
N ALA A 365 2.75 -16.63 4.57
CA ALA A 365 2.15 -15.38 4.13
C ALA A 365 0.80 -15.18 4.83
N LYS A 366 0.60 -13.99 5.39
CA LYS A 366 -0.70 -13.63 5.97
C LYS A 366 -1.74 -13.61 4.85
N ARG A 367 -2.88 -14.26 5.10
CA ARG A 367 -3.99 -14.30 4.13
C ARG A 367 -4.36 -12.86 3.79
N ASN A 368 -4.15 -12.51 2.51
CA ASN A 368 -4.52 -11.26 1.84
C ASN A 368 -3.45 -10.15 1.75
N GLU A 369 -2.18 -10.42 2.07
CA GLU A 369 -1.09 -9.46 1.85
C GLU A 369 -0.39 -9.68 0.51
N GLU A 370 -0.75 -8.91 -0.53
CA GLU A 370 -0.20 -9.06 -1.89
C GLU A 370 1.33 -8.97 -1.96
N GLU A 371 1.93 -8.03 -1.21
CA GLU A 371 3.38 -7.84 -1.18
C GLU A 371 4.10 -9.04 -0.54
N GLY A 372 3.59 -9.54 0.59
CA GLY A 372 4.10 -10.73 1.26
C GLY A 372 4.11 -11.97 0.36
N TYR A 373 3.10 -12.18 -0.48
CA TYR A 373 3.10 -13.29 -1.44
C TYR A 373 4.31 -13.25 -2.38
N SER A 374 4.63 -12.08 -2.93
CA SER A 374 5.76 -11.92 -3.84
C SER A 374 7.11 -12.13 -3.13
N GLN A 375 7.26 -11.60 -1.91
CA GLN A 375 8.48 -11.66 -1.13
C GLN A 375 8.78 -13.09 -0.67
N PHE A 376 7.82 -13.77 -0.03
CA PHE A 376 7.99 -15.15 0.42
C PHE A 376 8.24 -16.10 -0.74
N LYS A 377 7.59 -15.87 -1.89
CA LYS A 377 7.85 -16.63 -3.10
C LYS A 377 9.28 -16.45 -3.62
N ALA A 378 9.82 -15.24 -3.59
CA ALA A 378 11.21 -14.97 -4.01
C ALA A 378 12.20 -15.63 -3.04
N ILE A 379 12.02 -15.44 -1.74
CA ILE A 379 12.93 -15.97 -0.71
C ILE A 379 12.91 -17.51 -0.69
N ALA A 380 11.73 -18.10 -0.49
CA ALA A 380 11.60 -19.56 -0.42
C ALA A 380 11.87 -20.22 -1.77
N GLY A 381 11.54 -19.55 -2.88
CA GLY A 381 11.90 -19.99 -4.23
C GLY A 381 13.42 -20.02 -4.41
N GLY A 382 14.13 -18.98 -3.98
CA GLY A 382 15.60 -18.92 -3.99
C GLY A 382 16.25 -20.01 -3.15
N LEU A 383 15.72 -20.27 -1.95
CA LEU A 383 16.16 -21.39 -1.09
C LEU A 383 15.88 -22.76 -1.72
N GLY A 384 14.79 -22.91 -2.47
CA GLY A 384 14.54 -24.13 -3.24
C GLY A 384 15.60 -24.32 -4.33
N ILE A 385 15.93 -23.26 -5.07
CA ILE A 385 16.92 -23.31 -6.15
C ILE A 385 18.32 -23.61 -5.62
N SER A 386 18.68 -23.13 -4.42
CA SER A 386 20.02 -23.36 -3.84
C SER A 386 20.34 -24.84 -3.61
N LEU A 387 19.33 -25.69 -3.35
CA LEU A 387 19.50 -27.14 -3.27
C LEU A 387 20.01 -27.74 -4.59
N ASN A 388 19.49 -27.26 -5.72
CA ASN A 388 19.92 -27.69 -7.05
C ASN A 388 21.27 -27.07 -7.44
N VAL A 389 21.58 -25.85 -6.97
CA VAL A 389 22.93 -25.27 -7.11
C VAL A 389 23.97 -26.12 -6.37
N ALA A 390 23.66 -26.57 -5.14
CA ALA A 390 24.54 -27.46 -4.39
C ALA A 390 24.71 -28.84 -5.06
N SER A 391 23.62 -29.39 -5.60
CA SER A 391 23.66 -30.64 -6.37
C SER A 391 24.49 -30.51 -7.65
N LEU A 392 24.38 -29.37 -8.36
CA LEU A 392 25.19 -29.05 -9.52
C LEU A 392 26.67 -28.91 -9.15
N PHE A 393 26.98 -28.24 -8.04
CA PHE A 393 28.34 -28.15 -7.52
C PHE A 393 28.93 -29.54 -7.25
N ALA A 394 28.18 -30.41 -6.57
CA ALA A 394 28.62 -31.77 -6.27
C ALA A 394 28.83 -32.62 -7.54
N LEU A 395 27.97 -32.44 -8.56
CA LEU A 395 28.12 -33.09 -9.86
C LEU A 395 29.39 -32.61 -10.59
N LEU A 396 29.59 -31.30 -10.68
CA LEU A 396 30.77 -30.71 -11.30
C LEU A 396 32.06 -31.10 -10.56
N TRP A 397 32.02 -31.15 -9.23
CA TRP A 397 33.12 -31.66 -8.40
C TRP A 397 33.48 -33.11 -8.75
N LYS A 398 32.48 -33.99 -8.89
CA LYS A 398 32.69 -35.38 -9.31
C LYS A 398 33.24 -35.49 -10.73
N LEU A 399 32.70 -34.71 -11.68
CA LEU A 399 33.16 -34.70 -13.07
C LEU A 399 34.61 -34.21 -13.20
N GLN A 400 34.98 -33.16 -12.46
CA GLN A 400 36.37 -32.71 -12.42
C GLN A 400 37.28 -33.75 -11.76
N SER A 401 36.83 -34.38 -10.67
CA SER A 401 37.59 -35.44 -9.98
C SER A 401 37.79 -36.67 -10.86
N ALA A 402 36.85 -36.95 -11.78
CA ALA A 402 36.93 -37.99 -12.79
C ALA A 402 37.71 -37.58 -14.05
N GLY A 403 38.25 -36.36 -14.11
CA GLY A 403 39.14 -35.90 -15.19
C GLY A 403 38.45 -35.35 -16.44
N PHE A 404 37.14 -35.11 -16.42
CA PHE A 404 36.38 -34.66 -17.60
C PHE A 404 36.71 -33.24 -18.06
N TYR A 405 37.12 -32.36 -17.16
CA TYR A 405 37.60 -31.02 -17.50
C TYR A 405 38.65 -30.60 -16.47
N ASN A 406 39.88 -30.39 -16.92
CA ASN A 406 40.97 -29.84 -16.12
C ASN A 406 41.68 -28.77 -16.96
N VAL A 407 41.78 -27.55 -16.42
CA VAL A 407 42.67 -26.54 -17.01
C VAL A 407 44.10 -26.89 -16.60
N PRO A 408 45.06 -26.97 -17.55
CA PRO A 408 46.44 -27.28 -17.23
C PRO A 408 47.06 -26.10 -16.46
N ARG A 409 47.07 -26.18 -15.11
CA ARG A 409 47.90 -25.41 -14.13
C ARG A 409 47.37 -25.41 -12.68
N ALA A 410 46.26 -26.07 -12.36
CA ALA A 410 45.72 -26.09 -10.98
C ALA A 410 46.28 -27.24 -10.14
N GLY A 411 47.53 -27.11 -9.69
CA GLY A 411 48.16 -28.08 -8.77
C GLY A 411 47.61 -28.04 -7.33
N SER A 412 46.98 -26.94 -6.91
CA SER A 412 46.47 -26.75 -5.54
C SER A 412 44.98 -27.07 -5.41
N THR A 413 44.59 -27.60 -4.23
CA THR A 413 43.18 -27.83 -3.85
C THR A 413 42.34 -26.55 -3.94
N LEU A 414 42.92 -25.40 -3.59
CA LEU A 414 42.28 -24.10 -3.71
C LEU A 414 41.90 -23.77 -5.16
N ALA A 415 42.79 -24.02 -6.12
CA ALA A 415 42.51 -23.77 -7.53
C ALA A 415 41.39 -24.66 -8.08
N LYS A 416 41.29 -25.91 -7.62
CA LYS A 416 40.16 -26.80 -7.94
C LYS A 416 38.84 -26.27 -7.40
N VAL A 417 38.82 -25.84 -6.13
CA VAL A 417 37.60 -25.26 -5.51
C VAL A 417 37.14 -24.03 -6.28
N VAL A 418 38.04 -23.10 -6.59
CA VAL A 418 37.72 -21.88 -7.36
C VAL A 418 37.18 -22.22 -8.75
N GLN A 419 37.73 -23.24 -9.42
CA GLN A 419 37.26 -23.69 -10.72
C GLN A 419 35.85 -24.29 -10.66
N VAL A 420 35.57 -25.20 -9.72
CA VAL A 420 34.23 -25.77 -9.57
C VAL A 420 33.22 -24.68 -9.20
N LEU A 421 33.58 -23.74 -8.32
CA LEU A 421 32.73 -22.61 -7.99
C LEU A 421 32.44 -21.73 -9.21
N GLY A 422 33.47 -21.39 -10.00
CA GLY A 422 33.31 -20.61 -11.23
C GLY A 422 32.44 -21.31 -12.28
N ALA A 423 32.66 -22.61 -12.50
CA ALA A 423 31.85 -23.42 -13.41
C ALA A 423 30.40 -23.53 -12.92
N THR A 424 30.19 -23.75 -11.62
CA THR A 424 28.86 -23.80 -11.01
C THR A 424 28.12 -22.48 -11.18
N TYR A 425 28.80 -21.34 -10.94
CA TYR A 425 28.24 -20.01 -11.13
C TYR A 425 27.87 -19.75 -12.60
N LEU A 426 28.76 -20.07 -13.54
CA LEU A 426 28.51 -19.90 -14.97
C LEU A 426 27.33 -20.75 -15.45
N CYS A 427 27.33 -22.05 -15.12
CA CYS A 427 26.23 -22.96 -15.47
C CYS A 427 24.90 -22.51 -14.86
N THR A 428 24.90 -22.13 -13.58
CA THR A 428 23.70 -21.61 -12.91
C THR A 428 23.18 -20.34 -13.58
N SER A 429 24.07 -19.39 -13.89
CA SER A 429 23.71 -18.14 -14.60
C SER A 429 23.13 -18.42 -15.99
N LEU A 430 23.73 -19.32 -16.76
CA LEU A 430 23.23 -19.71 -18.08
C LEU A 430 21.86 -20.39 -17.98
N LEU A 431 21.67 -21.31 -17.05
CA LEU A 431 20.38 -21.99 -16.82
C LEU A 431 19.29 -21.02 -16.38
N LEU A 432 19.59 -20.07 -15.49
CA LEU A 432 18.64 -19.04 -15.06
C LEU A 432 18.29 -18.06 -16.19
N ARG A 433 19.27 -17.64 -17.01
CA ARG A 433 19.00 -16.82 -18.20
C ARG A 433 18.14 -17.58 -19.21
N TRP A 434 18.46 -18.85 -19.49
CA TRP A 434 17.67 -19.71 -20.37
C TRP A 434 16.24 -19.88 -19.85
N HIS A 435 16.07 -20.09 -18.54
CA HIS A 435 14.77 -20.15 -17.90
C HIS A 435 13.97 -18.87 -18.12
N ASN A 436 14.56 -17.71 -17.83
CA ASN A 436 13.90 -16.41 -17.95
C ASN A 436 13.48 -16.06 -19.38
N LEU A 437 14.23 -16.52 -20.38
CA LEU A 437 13.89 -16.32 -21.80
C LEU A 437 12.61 -17.07 -22.20
N LEU A 438 12.37 -18.28 -21.66
CA LEU A 438 11.28 -19.16 -22.09
C LEU A 438 10.07 -19.19 -21.14
N VAL A 439 10.25 -18.86 -19.86
CA VAL A 439 9.22 -19.03 -18.82
C VAL A 439 7.94 -18.24 -19.10
N LYS A 440 8.03 -16.97 -19.52
CA LYS A 440 6.85 -16.10 -19.75
C LYS A 440 5.98 -16.65 -20.88
N ALA A 441 6.64 -17.13 -21.94
CA ALA A 441 5.99 -17.69 -23.11
C ALA A 441 5.31 -19.03 -22.78
N ASN A 442 6.00 -19.92 -22.05
CA ASN A 442 5.43 -21.19 -21.55
C ASN A 442 4.27 -20.98 -20.58
N TYR A 443 4.42 -20.06 -19.64
CA TYR A 443 3.36 -19.69 -18.70
C TYR A 443 2.08 -19.23 -19.43
N THR A 444 2.23 -18.42 -20.48
CA THR A 444 1.10 -17.93 -21.28
C THR A 444 0.37 -19.07 -22.00
N GLU A 445 1.10 -20.04 -22.57
CA GLU A 445 0.47 -21.20 -23.22
C GLU A 445 -0.24 -22.10 -22.21
N VAL A 446 0.33 -22.32 -21.01
CA VAL A 446 -0.36 -23.07 -19.95
C VAL A 446 -1.66 -22.36 -19.55
N LYS A 447 -1.66 -21.03 -19.43
CA LYS A 447 -2.88 -20.26 -19.13
C LYS A 447 -3.93 -20.39 -20.25
N ARG A 448 -3.51 -20.42 -21.51
CA ARG A 448 -4.40 -20.67 -22.65
C ARG A 448 -5.00 -22.06 -22.60
N LEU A 449 -4.20 -23.11 -22.38
CA LEU A 449 -4.68 -24.49 -22.25
C LEU A 449 -5.66 -24.64 -21.08
N GLN A 450 -5.36 -24.05 -19.92
CA GLN A 450 -6.26 -24.03 -18.77
C GLN A 450 -7.59 -23.34 -19.10
N THR A 451 -7.55 -22.24 -19.85
CA THR A 451 -8.76 -21.48 -20.22
C THR A 451 -9.56 -22.20 -21.31
N LEU A 452 -8.89 -22.81 -22.30
CA LEU A 452 -9.53 -23.69 -23.28
C LEU A 452 -10.25 -24.83 -22.59
N TRP A 453 -9.63 -25.47 -21.60
CA TRP A 453 -10.26 -26.53 -20.82
C TRP A 453 -11.51 -26.06 -20.07
N LYS A 454 -11.48 -24.83 -19.51
CA LYS A 454 -12.68 -24.20 -18.91
C LYS A 454 -13.78 -23.99 -19.96
N ILE A 455 -13.44 -23.54 -21.17
CA ILE A 455 -14.39 -23.35 -22.29
C ILE A 455 -14.99 -24.69 -22.74
N ILE A 456 -14.17 -25.73 -22.89
CA ILE A 456 -14.63 -27.07 -23.28
C ILE A 456 -15.58 -27.64 -22.22
N ARG A 457 -15.21 -27.56 -20.92
CA ARG A 457 -16.09 -28.02 -19.84
C ARG A 457 -17.44 -27.30 -19.83
N PHE A 458 -17.45 -26.00 -20.08
CA PHE A 458 -18.70 -25.25 -20.23
C PHE A 458 -19.52 -25.76 -21.43
N SER A 459 -18.88 -25.93 -22.58
CA SER A 459 -19.55 -26.42 -23.80
C SER A 459 -20.15 -27.81 -23.64
N ILE A 460 -19.51 -28.69 -22.84
CA ILE A 460 -20.02 -30.04 -22.54
C ILE A 460 -21.16 -29.99 -21.50
N SER A 461 -21.07 -29.09 -20.52
CA SER A 461 -22.06 -28.98 -19.42
C SER A 461 -23.38 -28.30 -19.84
N GLY A 462 -23.40 -27.54 -20.94
CA GLY A 462 -24.62 -26.93 -21.49
C GLY A 462 -25.27 -25.84 -20.62
N SER A 463 -26.50 -25.46 -20.97
CA SER A 463 -27.28 -24.34 -20.38
C SER A 463 -27.59 -24.49 -18.88
N SER A 464 -27.52 -25.72 -18.34
CA SER A 464 -27.70 -26.02 -16.90
C SER A 464 -26.65 -25.35 -15.99
N SER A 465 -25.61 -24.77 -16.58
CA SER A 465 -24.49 -24.14 -15.89
C SER A 465 -24.66 -22.64 -15.58
N ARG A 466 -25.76 -21.99 -16.02
CA ARG A 466 -26.03 -20.57 -15.71
C ARG A 466 -26.40 -20.42 -14.24
N LEU A 467 -25.65 -19.55 -13.54
CA LEU A 467 -25.98 -19.16 -12.17
C LEU A 467 -27.22 -18.27 -12.15
N GLY A 468 -28.09 -18.47 -11.15
CA GLY A 468 -29.21 -17.56 -10.85
C GLY A 468 -28.71 -16.16 -10.44
N SER A 469 -29.56 -15.15 -10.60
CA SER A 469 -29.22 -13.73 -10.37
C SER A 469 -28.70 -13.46 -8.96
N SER A 470 -29.31 -14.05 -7.94
CA SER A 470 -28.90 -13.88 -6.53
C SER A 470 -27.51 -14.43 -6.23
N VAL A 471 -27.17 -15.60 -6.80
CA VAL A 471 -25.84 -16.19 -6.65
C VAL A 471 -24.80 -15.40 -7.46
N LEU A 472 -25.18 -14.94 -8.65
CA LEU A 472 -24.30 -14.16 -9.52
C LEU A 472 -23.89 -12.83 -8.89
N GLU A 473 -24.80 -12.15 -8.19
CA GLU A 473 -24.56 -10.84 -7.56
C GLU A 473 -23.37 -10.85 -6.58
N GLN A 474 -23.09 -11.99 -5.93
CA GLN A 474 -21.93 -12.15 -5.05
C GLN A 474 -20.58 -12.06 -5.80
N TYR A 475 -20.58 -12.31 -7.12
CA TYR A 475 -19.39 -12.31 -7.98
C TYR A 475 -19.30 -11.08 -8.89
N THR A 476 -20.24 -10.13 -8.81
CA THR A 476 -20.23 -8.91 -9.65
C THR A 476 -19.46 -7.75 -9.03
N LYS A 477 -19.13 -7.83 -7.74
CA LYS A 477 -18.36 -6.79 -7.05
C LYS A 477 -16.87 -7.14 -7.02
N PRO A 478 -15.97 -6.21 -7.36
CA PRO A 478 -14.54 -6.46 -7.27
C PRO A 478 -14.16 -6.75 -5.81
N PRO A 479 -13.16 -7.61 -5.57
CA PRO A 479 -12.67 -7.84 -4.22
C PRO A 479 -12.14 -6.54 -3.62
N HIS A 480 -12.53 -6.24 -2.38
CA HIS A 480 -11.92 -5.13 -1.65
C HIS A 480 -10.47 -5.49 -1.28
N PRO A 481 -9.53 -4.52 -1.36
CA PRO A 481 -8.17 -4.74 -0.91
C PRO A 481 -8.18 -5.07 0.58
N ALA A 482 -7.27 -5.92 1.00
CA ALA A 482 -7.18 -6.30 2.39
C ALA A 482 -6.60 -5.19 3.24
N VAL A 483 -7.08 -5.10 4.49
CA VAL A 483 -6.52 -4.19 5.47
C VAL A 483 -5.06 -4.56 5.71
N ASN A 484 -4.17 -3.56 5.68
CA ASN A 484 -2.75 -3.77 5.84
C ASN A 484 -2.45 -4.47 7.18
N PRO A 485 -1.84 -5.67 7.16
CA PRO A 485 -1.65 -6.49 8.35
C PRO A 485 -0.64 -5.93 9.36
N PHE A 486 0.23 -5.00 8.95
CA PHE A 486 1.21 -4.33 9.81
C PHE A 486 0.61 -3.18 10.61
N ILE A 487 -0.65 -2.84 10.35
CA ILE A 487 -1.48 -2.08 11.28
C ILE A 487 -1.84 -3.03 12.43
N LYS A 488 -1.14 -2.89 13.56
CA LYS A 488 -1.23 -3.81 14.72
C LYS A 488 -2.70 -4.11 15.09
N SER A 489 -3.07 -5.40 15.15
CA SER A 489 -4.45 -5.89 15.04
C SER A 489 -5.40 -5.60 16.21
N LYS A 490 -4.91 -5.12 17.35
CA LYS A 490 -5.77 -4.77 18.50
C LYS A 490 -6.69 -3.56 18.24
N TYR A 491 -6.43 -2.81 17.16
CA TYR A 491 -7.18 -1.61 16.77
C TYR A 491 -8.13 -1.82 15.57
N LEU A 492 -8.27 -3.07 15.10
CA LEU A 492 -9.25 -3.46 14.06
C LEU A 492 -10.56 -3.99 14.68
N VAL A 493 -10.69 -3.93 16.01
CA VAL A 493 -11.87 -4.37 16.76
C VAL A 493 -12.98 -3.31 16.57
N GLY A 494 -14.07 -3.68 15.89
CA GLY A 494 -15.20 -2.77 15.60
C GLY A 494 -15.36 -2.40 14.13
N LEU A 495 -14.53 -2.95 13.22
CA LEU A 495 -14.76 -2.82 11.79
C LEU A 495 -16.05 -3.55 11.35
N PRO A 496 -16.84 -3.01 10.40
CA PRO A 496 -17.74 -3.86 9.65
C PRO A 496 -16.88 -4.96 9.00
N PRO A 497 -17.27 -6.24 9.14
CA PRO A 497 -16.49 -7.31 8.56
C PRO A 497 -16.32 -7.05 7.06
N PRO A 498 -15.13 -7.31 6.48
CA PRO A 498 -14.98 -7.26 5.03
C PRO A 498 -16.07 -8.12 4.40
N PRO A 499 -16.62 -7.70 3.24
CA PRO A 499 -17.69 -8.46 2.61
C PRO A 499 -17.26 -9.93 2.46
N PRO A 500 -18.15 -10.88 2.79
CA PRO A 500 -17.79 -12.28 2.81
C PRO A 500 -17.26 -12.68 1.44
N ILE A 501 -16.09 -13.31 1.42
CA ILE A 501 -15.51 -13.84 0.18
C ILE A 501 -16.50 -14.89 -0.34
N PRO A 502 -17.00 -14.75 -1.58
CA PRO A 502 -17.98 -15.68 -2.09
C PRO A 502 -17.40 -17.10 -2.18
N PRO A 503 -18.24 -18.15 -2.03
CA PRO A 503 -17.76 -19.53 -2.04
C PRO A 503 -17.07 -19.86 -3.37
N ARG A 504 -16.13 -20.80 -3.35
CA ARG A 504 -15.42 -21.18 -4.58
C ARG A 504 -16.37 -21.92 -5.52
N ILE A 505 -16.74 -21.29 -6.63
CA ILE A 505 -17.50 -21.91 -7.72
C ILE A 505 -16.56 -22.34 -8.85
N SER A 506 -16.95 -23.39 -9.58
CA SER A 506 -16.25 -23.81 -10.79
C SER A 506 -16.18 -22.65 -11.81
N PRO A 507 -14.99 -22.26 -12.30
CA PRO A 507 -14.86 -21.16 -13.28
C PRO A 507 -15.69 -21.34 -14.56
N ALA A 508 -16.00 -22.57 -14.95
CA ALA A 508 -16.84 -22.88 -16.11
C ALA A 508 -18.28 -22.35 -15.98
N LYS A 509 -18.84 -22.28 -14.76
CA LYS A 509 -20.18 -21.72 -14.49
C LYS A 509 -20.22 -20.19 -14.58
N LEU A 510 -19.08 -19.53 -14.36
CA LEU A 510 -18.94 -18.07 -14.49
C LEU A 510 -18.67 -17.63 -15.92
N LEU A 511 -18.20 -18.54 -16.78
CA LEU A 511 -17.83 -18.25 -18.17
C LEU A 511 -18.94 -17.61 -19.02
N PRO A 512 -20.21 -18.07 -19.02
CA PRO A 512 -21.26 -17.42 -19.82
C PRO A 512 -21.50 -15.97 -19.38
N HIS A 513 -21.58 -15.75 -18.07
CA HIS A 513 -21.74 -14.43 -17.45
C HIS A 513 -20.54 -13.52 -17.73
N LEU A 514 -19.33 -14.09 -17.77
CA LEU A 514 -18.10 -13.39 -18.11
C LEU A 514 -18.09 -12.90 -19.58
N LEU A 515 -18.57 -13.73 -20.51
CA LEU A 515 -18.65 -13.37 -21.93
C LEU A 515 -19.72 -12.29 -22.17
N GLU A 516 -20.86 -12.40 -21.49
CA GLU A 516 -21.91 -11.38 -21.52
C GLU A 516 -21.42 -10.05 -20.94
N ALA A 517 -20.82 -10.08 -19.74
CA ALA A 517 -20.24 -8.90 -19.10
C ALA A 517 -19.14 -8.27 -19.95
N ARG A 518 -18.33 -9.06 -20.68
CA ARG A 518 -17.33 -8.53 -21.63
C ARG A 518 -18.02 -7.76 -22.76
N ARG A 519 -19.10 -8.29 -23.34
CA ARG A 519 -19.83 -7.63 -24.43
C ARG A 519 -20.47 -6.33 -23.95
N GLU A 520 -21.16 -6.37 -22.81
CA GLU A 520 -21.76 -5.19 -22.16
C GLU A 520 -20.71 -4.12 -21.86
N ALA A 521 -19.60 -4.50 -21.23
CA ALA A 521 -18.52 -3.56 -20.89
C ALA A 521 -17.85 -2.97 -22.12
N SER A 522 -17.64 -3.77 -23.17
CA SER A 522 -17.05 -3.28 -24.43
C SER A 522 -17.98 -2.31 -25.15
N SER A 523 -19.30 -2.57 -25.16
CA SER A 523 -20.30 -1.67 -25.76
C SER A 523 -20.36 -0.36 -24.96
N ALA A 524 -20.56 -0.45 -23.64
CA ALA A 524 -20.67 0.72 -22.78
C ALA A 524 -19.42 1.62 -22.84
N LEU A 525 -18.22 1.01 -22.90
CA LEU A 525 -16.98 1.76 -23.06
C LEU A 525 -16.87 2.44 -24.43
N ALA A 526 -17.26 1.76 -25.50
CA ALA A 526 -17.26 2.34 -26.84
C ALA A 526 -18.24 3.51 -26.94
N ASP A 527 -19.44 3.36 -26.37
CA ASP A 527 -20.46 4.41 -26.28
C ASP A 527 -19.95 5.62 -25.49
N HIS A 528 -19.31 5.37 -24.34
CA HIS A 528 -18.78 6.42 -23.46
C HIS A 528 -17.64 7.21 -24.11
N LEU A 529 -16.73 6.53 -24.80
CA LEU A 529 -15.59 7.17 -25.48
C LEU A 529 -15.91 7.64 -26.90
N GLN A 530 -17.16 7.50 -27.36
CA GLN A 530 -17.60 7.79 -28.74
C GLN A 530 -16.75 7.09 -29.80
N LEU A 531 -16.32 5.87 -29.49
CA LEU A 531 -15.46 5.10 -30.36
C LEU A 531 -16.27 4.14 -31.24
N PRO A 532 -15.79 3.81 -32.45
CA PRO A 532 -16.47 2.83 -33.30
C PRO A 532 -16.56 1.47 -32.60
N HIS A 533 -17.74 0.83 -32.61
CA HIS A 533 -18.03 -0.43 -31.89
C HIS A 533 -17.21 -1.67 -32.33
N ASN A 534 -16.30 -1.54 -33.30
CA ASN A 534 -15.57 -2.66 -33.90
C ASN A 534 -14.07 -2.69 -33.53
N ASP A 535 -13.42 -3.84 -33.72
CA ASP A 535 -11.96 -4.08 -33.51
C ASP A 535 -11.03 -3.09 -34.25
N ARG A 536 -11.55 -2.25 -35.15
CA ARG A 536 -10.89 -1.06 -35.73
C ARG A 536 -10.54 0.03 -34.71
N LEU A 537 -11.08 -0.08 -33.49
CA LEU A 537 -10.71 0.70 -32.31
C LEU A 537 -9.20 0.75 -32.07
N ARG A 538 -8.58 -0.43 -32.19
CA ARG A 538 -7.15 -0.61 -31.94
C ARG A 538 -6.33 0.12 -32.99
N GLU A 539 -6.68 -0.05 -34.28
CA GLU A 539 -6.03 0.67 -35.38
C GLU A 539 -6.23 2.18 -35.28
N TYR A 540 -7.41 2.64 -34.81
CA TYR A 540 -7.68 4.06 -34.58
C TYR A 540 -6.82 4.65 -33.46
N LEU A 541 -6.69 3.94 -32.33
CA LEU A 541 -5.89 4.37 -31.19
C LEU A 541 -4.38 4.25 -31.46
N GLU A 542 -3.94 3.25 -32.22
CA GLU A 542 -2.56 3.09 -32.69
C GLU A 542 -2.16 4.23 -33.65
N LYS A 543 -3.04 4.63 -34.58
CA LYS A 543 -2.82 5.80 -35.45
C LYS A 543 -2.73 7.13 -34.70
N LYS A 544 -3.44 7.26 -33.57
CA LYS A 544 -3.41 8.47 -32.72
C LYS A 544 -2.31 8.45 -31.63
N GLY A 545 -1.43 7.46 -31.64
CA GLY A 545 -0.33 7.37 -30.67
C GLY A 545 -0.81 7.22 -29.22
N ALA A 546 -1.83 6.38 -29.00
CA ALA A 546 -2.43 6.10 -27.69
C ALA A 546 -3.12 7.30 -27.01
N ARG A 547 -3.42 8.38 -27.74
CA ARG A 547 -4.23 9.49 -27.23
C ARG A 547 -5.72 9.15 -27.35
N LEU A 548 -6.43 9.12 -26.22
CA LEU A 548 -7.87 9.00 -26.21
C LEU A 548 -8.52 10.26 -26.80
N PRO A 549 -9.69 10.15 -27.47
CA PRO A 549 -10.47 11.34 -27.78
C PRO A 549 -10.79 12.09 -26.48
N VAL A 550 -10.64 13.41 -26.51
CA VAL A 550 -11.12 14.27 -25.41
C VAL A 550 -12.64 14.20 -25.48
N VAL A 551 -13.27 13.58 -24.48
CA VAL A 551 -14.73 13.49 -24.33
C VAL A 551 -15.25 14.75 -23.68
#